data_AF-D7G9J3-F1
#
_entry.id   AF-D7G9J3-F1
#
_cell.length_a   1.000
_cell.length_b   1.000
_cell.length_c   1.000
_cell.angle_alpha   90.00
_cell.angle_beta   90.00
_cell.angle_gamma   90.00
#
_symmetry.space_group_name_H-M   'P 1'
#
loop_
_entity.id
_entity.type
_entity.pdbx_description
1 polymer ?
#
loop_
_entity_poly.entity_id
_entity_poly.type
_entity_poly.pdbx_seq_one_letter_code
_entity_poly.pdbx_strand_id
1 'polypeptide(L)'
;MTSASPPRPVGDASDPRSRATPSSRSGGSRQQQQDASQEKQGDDSQGDASSSATIAIGLDGKPVMLCGSLFFALPDGGAVLYRLEGEADGPEAASSEELETPAKTALAFTLPVANWLRRGQRFTMKAVLESGASSSTTLSGAKTIEVPALATKDFALRFLAFKEGVTTATVTFTNNETDEYLFHRLTFKVTPPNVQETIVLEGSVRSLTRRLITVANPLRPDEPITFPTGDPAAAADNAGPAGGVGTAAAGGHAEGWWRCSSPHVRLVRVGEMAGNLEGVFAVDYRPLVATDDQKPQEAELSFDIQELGTYRYTLQLSAKSPPSSSSLRFESALGATQSEAFVMKVFNASAAEPVDFECHLEGGQGTHFRVPTKVTAPPCSSWDGQDVRVEVVFEPECTGEVGDTLVLSSEQHGSYRCKLRGLCSPPLPQGPFTIAPGGQREIPFRNVFAAAMDFTFTCDNPAFAVVSGDRQNVAAKTSKSVTIKFTPTTTQTTGGSSSTTTTAEASRSIAGKLIVQCAGVKGTPPWVFYLHGISPPPA
;
A
#
# COMPACT_ATOMS: atom_id res chain seq x y z
N MET A 1 40.50 10.78 35.32
CA MET A 1 39.87 11.09 36.63
C MET A 1 38.37 10.92 36.43
N THR A 2 37.62 9.98 37.00
CA THR A 2 37.80 8.87 37.98
C THR A 2 36.48 8.05 37.84
N SER A 3 36.56 6.76 37.47
CA SER A 3 36.26 5.57 38.31
C SER A 3 34.77 5.35 38.65
N ALA A 4 34.18 4.15 38.75
CA ALA A 4 34.53 2.74 38.50
C ALA A 4 33.23 1.93 38.76
N SER A 5 33.15 0.70 38.24
CA SER A 5 32.01 -0.24 38.40
C SER A 5 32.17 -1.20 39.63
N PRO A 6 31.42 -2.33 39.77
CA PRO A 6 30.54 -2.74 40.91
C PRO A 6 31.14 -3.91 41.77
N PRO A 7 30.43 -4.68 42.65
CA PRO A 7 29.60 -5.87 42.21
C PRO A 7 28.48 -6.46 43.18
N ARG A 8 27.51 -7.22 42.59
CA ARG A 8 26.87 -8.56 42.93
C ARG A 8 26.38 -8.96 44.39
N PRO A 9 25.79 -10.17 44.67
CA PRO A 9 24.61 -10.91 44.14
C PRO A 9 23.75 -11.61 45.26
N VAL A 10 22.94 -12.65 44.90
CA VAL A 10 22.30 -13.75 45.71
C VAL A 10 20.84 -13.50 46.19
N GLY A 11 19.85 -14.41 46.06
CA GLY A 11 19.89 -15.82 45.69
C GLY A 11 18.54 -16.45 45.35
N ASP A 12 18.68 -17.63 44.74
CA ASP A 12 17.69 -18.63 44.37
C ASP A 12 17.80 -19.77 45.40
N ALA A 13 16.67 -20.33 45.85
CA ALA A 13 16.64 -21.55 46.66
C ALA A 13 15.28 -22.26 46.56
N SER A 14 15.32 -23.37 45.84
CA SER A 14 14.46 -24.55 45.84
C SER A 14 14.38 -25.25 47.22
N ASP A 15 13.27 -25.95 47.52
CA ASP A 15 13.13 -27.44 47.52
C ASP A 15 11.92 -27.93 48.40
N PRO A 16 11.51 -29.23 48.42
CA PRO A 16 10.11 -29.67 48.31
C PRO A 16 9.72 -30.70 49.41
N ARG A 17 8.71 -31.55 49.11
CA ARG A 17 8.23 -32.77 49.84
C ARG A 17 7.09 -32.50 50.83
N SER A 18 6.02 -33.30 50.89
CA SER A 18 6.01 -34.76 50.90
C SER A 18 4.65 -35.36 50.54
N ARG A 19 4.72 -36.47 49.79
CA ARG A 19 3.68 -37.47 49.56
C ARG A 19 3.98 -38.64 50.51
N ALA A 20 3.01 -39.10 51.29
CA ALA A 20 3.02 -40.45 51.89
C ALA A 20 1.60 -40.85 52.39
N THR A 21 0.90 -41.65 51.60
CA THR A 21 0.13 -42.83 52.09
C THR A 21 1.13 -44.00 52.23
N PRO A 22 0.84 -45.22 52.78
CA PRO A 22 -0.45 -45.92 52.85
C PRO A 22 -0.64 -46.95 54.01
N SER A 23 -1.67 -47.81 53.85
CA SER A 23 -1.88 -49.15 54.44
C SER A 23 -2.51 -49.18 55.85
N SER A 24 -3.32 -50.14 56.29
CA SER A 24 -4.08 -51.28 55.75
C SER A 24 -4.60 -52.03 57.01
N ARG A 25 -5.81 -52.61 56.99
CA ARG A 25 -6.30 -53.72 57.86
C ARG A 25 -7.76 -53.99 57.46
N SER A 26 -8.16 -55.11 56.84
CA SER A 26 -8.08 -56.56 57.13
C SER A 26 -9.17 -57.09 58.07
N GLY A 27 -9.90 -58.11 57.60
CA GLY A 27 -10.82 -59.00 58.34
C GLY A 27 -12.27 -58.82 57.87
N GLY A 28 -12.94 -59.74 57.16
CA GLY A 28 -13.24 -61.15 57.50
C GLY A 28 -14.48 -61.18 58.43
N SER A 29 -15.58 -61.89 58.24
CA SER A 29 -15.85 -63.17 57.56
C SER A 29 -17.38 -63.41 57.43
N ARG A 30 -17.76 -64.33 56.52
CA ARG A 30 -19.09 -64.94 56.30
C ARG A 30 -19.69 -65.62 57.54
N GLN A 31 -21.04 -65.66 57.62
CA GLN A 31 -21.78 -66.91 57.85
C GLN A 31 -23.25 -66.84 57.37
N GLN A 32 -23.70 -67.97 56.80
CA GLN A 32 -25.03 -68.30 56.29
C GLN A 32 -25.92 -68.99 57.35
N GLN A 33 -27.19 -69.19 56.96
CA GLN A 33 -28.22 -70.17 57.38
C GLN A 33 -29.36 -69.59 58.24
N GLN A 34 -30.59 -69.50 57.71
CA GLN A 34 -31.62 -70.54 57.44
C GLN A 34 -32.37 -70.99 58.70
N ASP A 35 -33.66 -70.63 58.80
CA ASP A 35 -34.88 -71.47 58.93
C ASP A 35 -36.00 -70.64 59.59
N ALA A 36 -37.13 -70.38 58.91
CA ALA A 36 -38.35 -71.20 58.78
C ALA A 36 -39.41 -70.95 59.89
N SER A 37 -40.59 -70.46 59.48
CA SER A 37 -41.94 -71.06 59.73
C SER A 37 -43.08 -70.07 60.07
N GLN A 38 -44.10 -70.10 59.18
CA GLN A 38 -45.57 -70.08 59.37
C GLN A 38 -46.38 -68.83 59.82
N GLU A 39 -47.17 -68.38 58.84
CA GLU A 39 -48.63 -68.13 58.82
C GLU A 39 -49.35 -67.40 59.98
N LYS A 40 -49.93 -66.24 59.67
CA LYS A 40 -51.39 -66.09 59.78
C LYS A 40 -51.96 -65.05 58.79
N GLN A 41 -53.09 -65.48 58.25
CA GLN A 41 -53.96 -64.95 57.22
C GLN A 41 -54.63 -63.62 57.61
N GLY A 42 -54.66 -62.68 56.67
CA GLY A 42 -55.43 -61.43 56.72
C GLY A 42 -55.80 -61.06 55.29
N ASP A 43 -57.06 -61.34 54.95
CA ASP A 43 -57.73 -61.06 53.69
C ASP A 43 -57.99 -59.56 53.57
N ASP A 44 -57.54 -58.94 52.49
CA ASP A 44 -58.05 -57.66 51.99
C ASP A 44 -57.75 -57.57 50.48
N SER A 45 -58.75 -57.92 49.69
CA SER A 45 -58.76 -57.83 48.23
C SER A 45 -58.81 -56.37 47.78
N GLN A 46 -57.66 -55.83 47.34
CA GLN A 46 -57.59 -54.62 46.51
C GLN A 46 -57.43 -55.02 45.04
N GLY A 47 -58.32 -54.51 44.18
CA GLY A 47 -58.34 -54.83 42.76
C GLY A 47 -57.10 -54.33 42.02
N ASP A 48 -56.36 -55.25 41.41
CA ASP A 48 -55.23 -54.96 40.53
C ASP A 48 -55.73 -54.50 39.16
N ALA A 49 -55.37 -53.27 38.78
CA ALA A 49 -55.48 -52.79 37.41
C ALA A 49 -54.21 -53.17 36.64
N SER A 50 -54.31 -54.12 35.71
CA SER A 50 -53.21 -54.49 34.81
C SER A 50 -53.20 -53.58 33.58
N SER A 51 -52.13 -52.84 33.35
CA SER A 51 -51.89 -52.05 32.13
C SER A 51 -50.78 -52.69 31.28
N SER A 52 -50.99 -52.72 29.96
CA SER A 52 -49.97 -53.14 28.98
C SER A 52 -50.01 -52.20 27.78
N ALA A 53 -48.85 -51.64 27.43
CA ALA A 53 -48.68 -50.73 26.30
C ALA A 53 -47.60 -51.31 25.35
N THR A 54 -47.92 -51.41 24.07
CA THR A 54 -46.95 -51.76 23.01
C THR A 54 -46.67 -50.50 22.20
N ILE A 55 -45.44 -50.00 22.25
CA ILE A 55 -45.01 -48.81 21.51
C ILE A 55 -44.50 -49.26 20.14
N ALA A 56 -45.17 -48.83 19.07
CA ALA A 56 -44.65 -48.92 17.70
C ALA A 56 -44.26 -47.50 17.24
N ILE A 57 -43.00 -47.29 16.85
CA ILE A 57 -42.45 -45.98 16.47
C ILE A 57 -42.51 -45.83 14.94
N GLY A 58 -43.15 -44.77 14.45
CA GLY A 58 -43.17 -44.39 13.03
C GLY A 58 -42.02 -43.43 12.68
N LEU A 59 -41.36 -43.65 11.54
CA LEU A 59 -40.07 -43.07 11.14
C LEU A 59 -40.12 -41.67 10.47
N ASP A 60 -41.27 -41.02 10.34
CA ASP A 60 -41.43 -39.93 9.35
C ASP A 60 -41.91 -38.56 9.90
N GLY A 61 -41.85 -38.31 11.20
CA GLY A 61 -42.33 -37.03 11.79
C GLY A 61 -43.84 -36.81 11.62
N LYS A 62 -44.58 -37.86 11.27
CA LYS A 62 -46.04 -37.92 11.40
C LYS A 62 -46.41 -38.32 12.81
N PRO A 63 -47.50 -37.77 13.38
CA PRO A 63 -47.95 -38.15 14.69
C PRO A 63 -48.18 -39.67 14.77
N VAL A 64 -47.61 -40.29 15.79
CA VAL A 64 -47.73 -41.74 15.99
C VAL A 64 -48.94 -41.98 16.90
N MET A 65 -49.94 -42.67 16.37
CA MET A 65 -51.11 -43.08 17.14
C MET A 65 -50.74 -44.26 18.03
N LEU A 66 -50.62 -44.00 19.33
CA LEU A 66 -50.40 -44.97 20.38
C LEU A 66 -51.73 -45.53 20.85
N CYS A 67 -51.87 -46.86 20.81
CA CYS A 67 -53.04 -47.56 21.32
C CYS A 67 -52.69 -48.31 22.61
N GLY A 68 -53.47 -48.10 23.65
CA GLY A 68 -53.41 -48.82 24.92
C GLY A 68 -54.79 -49.34 25.32
N SER A 69 -54.84 -50.17 26.35
CA SER A 69 -56.11 -50.58 26.96
C SER A 69 -56.02 -50.52 28.47
N LEU A 70 -57.10 -50.06 29.11
CA LEU A 70 -57.23 -49.93 30.55
C LEU A 70 -58.43 -50.74 31.00
N PHE A 71 -58.17 -51.78 31.77
CA PHE A 71 -59.16 -52.73 32.24
C PHE A 71 -59.47 -52.49 33.71
N PHE A 72 -60.75 -52.35 34.03
CA PHE A 72 -61.27 -52.29 35.39
C PHE A 72 -62.18 -53.49 35.65
N ALA A 73 -61.76 -54.38 36.55
CA ALA A 73 -62.66 -55.39 37.10
C ALA A 73 -63.57 -54.74 38.15
N LEU A 74 -64.89 -54.92 38.02
CA LEU A 74 -65.87 -54.38 38.95
C LEU A 74 -66.20 -55.42 40.05
N PRO A 75 -66.56 -54.97 41.27
CA PRO A 75 -66.89 -55.87 42.39
C PRO A 75 -68.11 -56.78 42.17
N ASP A 76 -68.94 -56.48 41.15
CA ASP A 76 -70.12 -57.26 40.77
C ASP A 76 -69.81 -58.41 39.79
N GLY A 77 -68.54 -58.61 39.44
CA GLY A 77 -68.08 -59.60 38.46
C GLY A 77 -68.11 -59.11 37.01
N GLY A 78 -68.53 -57.86 36.77
CA GLY A 78 -68.41 -57.19 35.47
C GLY A 78 -67.00 -56.63 35.24
N ALA A 79 -66.73 -56.17 34.02
CA ALA A 79 -65.50 -55.44 33.72
C ALA A 79 -65.70 -54.35 32.66
N VAL A 80 -64.94 -53.27 32.80
CA VAL A 80 -64.90 -52.16 31.86
C VAL A 80 -63.52 -52.12 31.19
N LEU A 81 -63.49 -52.23 29.87
CA LEU A 81 -62.28 -52.08 29.07
C LEU A 81 -62.33 -50.76 28.31
N TYR A 82 -61.49 -49.81 28.70
CA TYR A 82 -61.26 -48.59 27.94
C TYR A 82 -60.16 -48.81 26.91
N ARG A 83 -60.40 -48.40 25.67
CA ARG A 83 -59.35 -48.25 24.67
C ARG A 83 -58.78 -46.84 24.81
N LEU A 84 -57.48 -46.75 25.07
CA LEU A 84 -56.76 -45.50 25.14
C LEU A 84 -56.12 -45.24 23.77
N GLU A 85 -56.38 -44.08 23.21
CA GLU A 85 -55.73 -43.61 21.99
C GLU A 85 -55.01 -42.31 22.34
N GLY A 86 -53.71 -42.25 22.07
CA GLY A 86 -52.87 -41.07 22.27
C GLY A 86 -52.11 -40.77 21.00
N GLU A 87 -51.94 -39.49 20.70
CA GLU A 87 -51.13 -39.02 19.58
C GLU A 87 -49.83 -38.46 20.17
N ALA A 88 -48.69 -39.04 19.79
CA ALA A 88 -47.38 -38.55 20.23
C ALA A 88 -46.81 -37.60 19.17
N ASP A 89 -46.68 -36.33 19.56
CA ASP A 89 -45.95 -35.32 18.80
C ASP A 89 -44.44 -35.43 19.03
N GLY A 90 -43.66 -34.75 18.19
CA GLY A 90 -42.22 -34.59 18.43
C GLY A 90 -41.93 -33.84 19.73
N PRO A 91 -40.70 -33.97 20.29
CA PRO A 91 -40.30 -33.24 21.48
C PRO A 91 -40.41 -31.72 21.28
N GLU A 92 -40.66 -30.99 22.36
CA GLU A 92 -40.51 -29.53 22.35
C GLU A 92 -39.03 -29.14 22.30
N ALA A 93 -38.73 -27.93 21.81
CA ALA A 93 -37.36 -27.43 21.80
C ALA A 93 -36.84 -27.33 23.25
N ALA A 94 -35.71 -27.98 23.54
CA ALA A 94 -35.10 -27.99 24.86
C ALA A 94 -34.61 -26.59 25.29
N SER A 95 -34.19 -25.76 24.34
CA SER A 95 -34.03 -24.32 24.53
C SER A 95 -34.19 -23.56 23.20
N SER A 96 -34.48 -22.26 23.33
CA SER A 96 -34.40 -21.29 22.24
C SER A 96 -33.47 -20.16 22.68
N GLU A 97 -32.31 -20.03 22.03
CA GLU A 97 -31.28 -19.06 22.39
C GLU A 97 -31.04 -18.06 21.27
N GLU A 98 -30.84 -16.80 21.66
CA GLU A 98 -30.48 -15.72 20.76
C GLU A 98 -29.08 -15.22 21.13
N LEU A 99 -28.17 -15.27 20.15
CA LEU A 99 -26.75 -15.02 20.35
C LEU A 99 -26.27 -13.98 19.35
N GLU A 100 -25.36 -13.10 19.77
CA GLU A 100 -24.83 -12.03 18.94
C GLU A 100 -23.31 -12.13 18.82
N THR A 101 -22.79 -11.95 17.60
CA THR A 101 -21.34 -11.94 17.35
C THR A 101 -20.99 -11.07 16.14
N PRO A 102 -19.86 -10.37 16.14
CA PRO A 102 -19.36 -9.71 14.93
C PRO A 102 -18.98 -10.73 13.85
N ALA A 103 -19.17 -10.36 12.59
CA ALA A 103 -18.68 -11.14 11.46
C ALA A 103 -17.17 -11.41 11.60
N LYS A 104 -16.73 -12.60 11.19
CA LYS A 104 -15.34 -13.10 11.25
C LYS A 104 -14.81 -13.33 12.67
N THR A 105 -15.62 -13.12 13.70
CA THR A 105 -15.30 -13.47 15.09
C THR A 105 -16.02 -14.76 15.46
N ALA A 106 -15.26 -15.75 15.94
CA ALA A 106 -15.85 -17.01 16.34
C ALA A 106 -16.49 -16.90 17.73
N LEU A 107 -17.76 -17.25 17.82
CA LEU A 107 -18.52 -17.32 19.07
C LEU A 107 -18.46 -18.74 19.64
N ALA A 108 -17.91 -18.88 20.84
CA ALA A 108 -17.98 -20.12 21.60
C ALA A 108 -19.12 -20.03 22.63
N PHE A 109 -19.96 -21.06 22.70
CA PHE A 109 -21.09 -21.15 23.62
C PHE A 109 -21.37 -22.61 23.97
N THR A 110 -22.28 -22.86 24.91
CA THR A 110 -22.60 -24.21 25.38
C THR A 110 -24.11 -24.44 25.42
N LEU A 111 -24.55 -25.62 25.04
CA LEU A 111 -25.95 -26.04 25.15
C LEU A 111 -26.13 -27.12 26.23
N PRO A 112 -27.17 -27.03 27.07
CA PRO A 112 -27.44 -28.03 28.09
C PRO A 112 -28.07 -29.29 27.47
N VAL A 113 -27.40 -30.44 27.59
CA VAL A 113 -27.91 -31.73 27.11
C VAL A 113 -28.35 -32.56 28.31
N ALA A 114 -29.65 -32.68 28.51
CA ALA A 114 -30.26 -33.43 29.61
C ALA A 114 -30.48 -34.91 29.25
N ASN A 115 -30.12 -35.81 30.16
CA ASN A 115 -30.44 -37.23 30.07
C ASN A 115 -31.58 -37.58 31.05
N TRP A 116 -32.75 -37.92 30.52
CA TRP A 116 -33.93 -38.32 31.30
C TRP A 116 -33.95 -39.79 31.74
N LEU A 117 -33.02 -40.61 31.26
CA LEU A 117 -32.96 -42.04 31.58
C LEU A 117 -32.12 -42.30 32.83
N ARG A 118 -32.45 -43.38 33.55
CA ARG A 118 -31.69 -43.88 34.72
C ARG A 118 -30.40 -44.62 34.35
N ARG A 119 -29.95 -44.50 33.09
CA ARG A 119 -28.71 -45.05 32.56
C ARG A 119 -27.99 -43.97 31.75
N GLY A 120 -26.68 -44.09 31.61
CA GLY A 120 -25.91 -43.19 30.74
C GLY A 120 -26.41 -43.27 29.30
N GLN A 121 -26.43 -42.12 28.62
CA GLN A 121 -26.80 -42.02 27.21
C GLN A 121 -25.66 -41.41 26.40
N ARG A 122 -25.49 -41.89 25.17
CA ARG A 122 -24.59 -41.31 24.18
C ARG A 122 -25.42 -40.66 23.08
N PHE A 123 -25.31 -39.35 22.96
CA PHE A 123 -25.99 -38.59 21.92
C PHE A 123 -25.03 -38.28 20.77
N THR A 124 -25.53 -38.38 19.55
CA THR A 124 -24.89 -37.85 18.33
C THR A 124 -25.44 -36.47 18.04
N MET A 125 -24.56 -35.49 17.85
CA MET A 125 -24.93 -34.12 17.54
C MET A 125 -25.03 -33.93 16.03
N LYS A 126 -26.15 -33.34 15.58
CA LYS A 126 -26.36 -32.87 14.21
C LYS A 126 -26.81 -31.43 14.23
N ALA A 127 -25.99 -30.54 13.69
CA ALA A 127 -26.32 -29.13 13.48
C ALA A 127 -26.83 -28.93 12.04
N VAL A 128 -27.97 -28.27 11.90
CA VAL A 128 -28.55 -27.91 10.60
C VAL A 128 -28.78 -26.40 10.60
N LEU A 129 -28.09 -25.71 9.70
CA LEU A 129 -28.35 -24.30 9.40
C LEU A 129 -29.56 -24.20 8.47
N GLU A 130 -30.44 -23.23 8.68
CA GLU A 130 -31.65 -23.06 7.87
C GLU A 130 -31.33 -22.60 6.43
N SER A 131 -32.27 -22.83 5.51
CA SER A 131 -32.16 -22.43 4.10
C SER A 131 -32.04 -20.91 3.99
N GLY A 132 -30.87 -20.42 3.58
CA GLY A 132 -30.54 -18.99 3.53
C GLY A 132 -29.26 -18.62 4.28
N ALA A 133 -28.72 -19.54 5.09
CA ALA A 133 -27.38 -19.38 5.65
C ALA A 133 -26.33 -19.27 4.52
N SER A 134 -25.37 -18.36 4.69
CA SER A 134 -24.26 -18.20 3.75
C SER A 134 -23.35 -19.44 3.79
N SER A 135 -22.77 -19.81 2.65
CA SER A 135 -21.80 -20.93 2.54
C SER A 135 -20.54 -20.71 3.40
N SER A 136 -20.22 -19.45 3.70
CA SER A 136 -19.16 -19.04 4.60
C SER A 136 -19.54 -19.04 6.10
N THR A 137 -20.67 -19.64 6.47
CA THR A 137 -21.11 -19.81 7.86
C THR A 137 -20.92 -21.26 8.32
N THR A 138 -20.32 -21.43 9.50
CA THR A 138 -20.05 -22.74 10.09
C THR A 138 -20.52 -22.80 11.54
N LEU A 139 -21.15 -23.92 11.90
CA LEU A 139 -21.49 -24.28 13.27
C LEU A 139 -20.86 -25.65 13.55
N SER A 140 -19.93 -25.68 14.51
CA SER A 140 -19.08 -26.84 14.78
C SER A 140 -19.07 -27.19 16.26
N GLY A 141 -18.83 -28.47 16.56
CA GLY A 141 -18.71 -29.00 17.90
C GLY A 141 -18.20 -30.43 17.86
N ALA A 142 -18.14 -31.09 19.01
CA ALA A 142 -17.86 -32.52 19.05
C ALA A 142 -18.95 -33.29 18.25
N LYS A 143 -18.66 -34.52 17.80
CA LYS A 143 -19.69 -35.32 17.10
C LYS A 143 -20.66 -36.01 18.05
N THR A 144 -20.19 -36.32 19.26
CA THR A 144 -20.96 -37.07 20.25
C THR A 144 -20.71 -36.55 21.66
N ILE A 145 -21.69 -36.73 22.55
CA ILE A 145 -21.60 -36.45 23.97
C ILE A 145 -22.15 -37.62 24.78
N GLU A 146 -21.43 -37.98 25.84
CA GLU A 146 -21.92 -38.90 26.86
C GLU A 146 -22.42 -38.13 28.06
N VAL A 147 -23.65 -38.43 28.45
CA VAL A 147 -24.36 -37.79 29.56
C VAL A 147 -24.74 -38.87 30.59
N PRO A 148 -24.29 -38.76 31.85
CA PRO A 148 -24.64 -39.71 32.91
C PRO A 148 -26.15 -39.81 33.16
N ALA A 149 -26.56 -40.88 33.85
CA ALA A 149 -27.96 -41.10 34.23
C ALA A 149 -28.53 -39.90 35.00
N LEU A 150 -29.73 -39.44 34.60
CA LEU A 150 -30.45 -38.33 35.25
C LEU A 150 -29.62 -37.04 35.43
N ALA A 151 -28.66 -36.78 34.53
CA ALA A 151 -27.78 -35.63 34.59
C ALA A 151 -27.93 -34.73 33.35
N THR A 152 -27.52 -33.47 33.49
CA THR A 152 -27.38 -32.52 32.38
C THR A 152 -25.91 -32.19 32.21
N LYS A 153 -25.44 -32.11 30.96
CA LYS A 153 -24.06 -31.75 30.65
C LYS A 153 -24.01 -30.69 29.57
N ASP A 154 -23.15 -29.71 29.76
CA ASP A 154 -22.94 -28.63 28.81
C ASP A 154 -22.11 -29.10 27.62
N PHE A 155 -22.65 -28.87 26.42
CA PHE A 155 -22.04 -29.23 25.16
C PHE A 155 -21.49 -28.00 24.45
N ALA A 156 -20.17 -27.91 24.34
CA ALA A 156 -19.50 -26.78 23.71
C ALA A 156 -19.65 -26.78 22.18
N LEU A 157 -20.04 -25.62 21.65
CA LEU A 157 -20.19 -25.31 20.23
C LEU A 157 -19.39 -24.06 19.87
N ARG A 158 -19.02 -23.98 18.60
CA ARG A 158 -18.35 -22.84 17.98
C ARG A 158 -19.08 -22.43 16.70
N PHE A 159 -19.59 -21.22 16.69
CA PHE A 159 -20.22 -20.57 15.55
C PHE A 159 -19.26 -19.55 14.92
N LEU A 160 -19.16 -19.53 13.60
CA LEU A 160 -18.38 -18.54 12.85
C LEU A 160 -19.11 -18.21 11.54
N ALA A 161 -19.38 -16.93 11.32
CA ALA A 161 -19.97 -16.41 10.09
C ALA A 161 -19.11 -15.28 9.54
N PHE A 162 -18.91 -15.24 8.22
CA PHE A 162 -18.10 -14.20 7.57
C PHE A 162 -18.92 -13.00 7.09
N LYS A 163 -20.22 -13.20 6.84
CA LYS A 163 -21.17 -12.18 6.39
C LYS A 163 -22.09 -11.76 7.53
N GLU A 164 -22.43 -10.48 7.54
CA GLU A 164 -23.45 -9.93 8.44
C GLU A 164 -24.85 -10.44 8.07
N GLY A 165 -25.75 -10.47 9.06
CA GLY A 165 -27.11 -10.93 8.89
C GLY A 165 -27.59 -11.80 10.05
N VAL A 166 -28.77 -12.40 9.87
CA VAL A 166 -29.36 -13.30 10.86
C VAL A 166 -29.28 -14.72 10.33
N THR A 167 -28.72 -15.63 11.12
CA THR A 167 -28.64 -17.06 10.80
C THR A 167 -29.34 -17.86 11.87
N THR A 168 -30.29 -18.68 11.47
CA THR A 168 -31.01 -19.62 12.34
C THR A 168 -30.46 -21.03 12.17
N ALA A 169 -30.37 -21.76 13.27
CA ALA A 169 -29.86 -23.12 13.29
C ALA A 169 -30.66 -24.00 14.26
N THR A 170 -30.83 -25.26 13.90
CA THR A 170 -31.35 -26.29 14.81
C THR A 170 -30.24 -27.28 15.13
N VAL A 171 -29.92 -27.45 16.42
CA VAL A 171 -28.95 -28.43 16.90
C VAL A 171 -29.72 -29.57 17.54
N THR A 172 -29.60 -30.77 16.97
CA THR A 172 -30.29 -31.97 17.46
C THR A 172 -29.28 -32.94 18.08
N PHE A 173 -29.63 -33.48 19.24
CA PHE A 173 -28.89 -34.53 19.93
C PHE A 173 -29.75 -35.80 19.92
N THR A 174 -29.31 -36.81 19.17
CA THR A 174 -30.06 -38.07 18.99
C THR A 174 -29.32 -39.23 19.64
N ASN A 175 -30.03 -40.04 20.42
CA ASN A 175 -29.51 -41.33 20.85
C ASN A 175 -29.78 -42.36 19.76
N ASN A 176 -28.74 -42.86 19.11
CA ASN A 176 -28.86 -43.78 17.98
C ASN A 176 -29.35 -45.19 18.38
N GLU A 177 -29.41 -45.52 19.67
CA GLU A 177 -29.94 -46.80 20.14
C GLU A 177 -31.44 -46.77 20.37
N THR A 178 -32.00 -45.62 20.75
CA THR A 178 -33.42 -45.46 21.09
C THR A 178 -34.19 -44.62 20.07
N ASP A 179 -33.49 -43.95 19.15
CA ASP A 179 -34.01 -42.93 18.24
C ASP A 179 -34.69 -41.74 18.95
N GLU A 180 -34.57 -41.65 20.28
CA GLU A 180 -35.01 -40.49 21.04
C GLU A 180 -34.05 -39.32 20.84
N TYR A 181 -34.60 -38.11 20.79
CA TYR A 181 -33.82 -36.91 20.55
C TYR A 181 -34.32 -35.73 21.36
N LEU A 182 -33.43 -34.76 21.53
CA LEU A 182 -33.75 -33.40 21.97
C LEU A 182 -33.13 -32.43 20.97
N PHE A 183 -33.69 -31.24 20.83
CA PHE A 183 -33.11 -30.22 19.95
C PHE A 183 -33.20 -28.82 20.55
N HIS A 184 -32.29 -27.96 20.12
CA HIS A 184 -32.24 -26.55 20.47
C HIS A 184 -32.42 -25.70 19.22
N ARG A 185 -33.15 -24.60 19.34
CA ARG A 185 -33.28 -23.58 18.29
C ARG A 185 -32.37 -22.40 18.61
N LEU A 186 -31.53 -22.04 17.66
CA LEU A 186 -30.54 -20.97 17.83
C LEU A 186 -30.77 -19.90 16.78
N THR A 187 -30.75 -18.64 17.22
CA THR A 187 -30.78 -17.46 16.34
C THR A 187 -29.51 -16.67 16.56
N PHE A 188 -28.66 -16.59 15.54
CA PHE A 188 -27.43 -15.83 15.56
C PHE A 188 -27.61 -14.49 14.84
N LYS A 189 -27.43 -13.39 15.56
CA LYS A 189 -27.33 -12.04 15.01
C LYS A 189 -25.86 -11.71 14.73
N VAL A 190 -25.50 -11.63 13.46
CA VAL A 190 -24.15 -11.33 13.02
C VAL A 190 -24.03 -9.85 12.68
N THR A 191 -23.29 -9.11 13.51
CA THR A 191 -23.06 -7.66 13.33
C THR A 191 -21.91 -7.39 12.35
N PRO A 192 -21.74 -6.13 11.88
CA PRO A 192 -20.65 -5.77 10.99
C PRO A 192 -19.27 -6.17 11.54
N PRO A 193 -18.29 -6.48 10.66
CA PRO A 193 -16.97 -6.94 11.09
C PRO A 193 -16.20 -5.83 11.82
N ASN A 194 -15.50 -6.23 12.88
CA ASN A 194 -14.53 -5.38 13.57
C ASN A 194 -13.32 -5.08 12.66
N VAL A 195 -12.50 -4.11 13.08
CA VAL A 195 -11.17 -3.91 12.51
C VAL A 195 -10.36 -5.18 12.74
N GLN A 196 -9.87 -5.78 11.65
CA GLN A 196 -9.15 -7.05 11.67
C GLN A 196 -7.73 -6.88 12.20
N GLU A 197 -7.03 -5.83 11.75
CA GLU A 197 -5.66 -5.53 12.12
C GLU A 197 -5.38 -4.03 11.91
N THR A 198 -4.45 -3.49 12.71
CA THR A 198 -3.81 -2.20 12.45
C THR A 198 -2.48 -2.42 11.76
N ILE A 199 -2.36 -1.98 10.51
CA ILE A 199 -1.18 -2.17 9.66
C ILE A 199 -0.32 -0.91 9.72
N VAL A 200 0.94 -1.06 10.10
CA VAL A 200 1.91 0.04 10.09
C VAL A 200 2.67 0.02 8.76
N LEU A 201 2.65 1.16 8.06
CA LEU A 201 3.37 1.37 6.80
C LEU A 201 4.27 2.59 6.94
N GLU A 202 5.57 2.34 6.84
CA GLU A 202 6.60 3.37 6.83
C GLU A 202 7.33 3.34 5.50
N GLY A 203 7.32 4.47 4.80
CA GLY A 203 7.96 4.61 3.50
C GLY A 203 8.80 5.88 3.41
N SER A 204 9.66 5.95 2.41
CA SER A 204 10.25 7.24 2.01
C SER A 204 9.37 7.92 0.97
N VAL A 205 9.32 9.25 0.99
CA VAL A 205 8.57 10.04 0.00
C VAL A 205 8.89 9.56 -1.43
N ARG A 206 7.81 9.32 -2.20
CA ARG A 206 7.76 8.84 -3.59
C ARG A 206 8.25 7.41 -3.83
N SER A 207 8.68 6.70 -2.78
CA SER A 207 9.07 5.31 -2.87
C SER A 207 7.89 4.39 -2.56
N LEU A 208 7.79 3.28 -3.30
CA LEU A 208 6.77 2.26 -3.05
C LEU A 208 7.14 1.45 -1.81
N THR A 209 6.25 1.41 -0.83
CA THR A 209 6.28 0.49 0.31
C THR A 209 5.14 -0.49 0.16
N ARG A 210 5.40 -1.79 0.30
CA ARG A 210 4.39 -2.86 0.12
C ARG A 210 4.30 -3.72 1.36
N ARG A 211 3.07 -3.96 1.82
CA ARG A 211 2.74 -4.96 2.85
C ARG A 211 1.77 -5.98 2.28
N LEU A 212 2.08 -7.27 2.44
CA LEU A 212 1.14 -8.34 2.10
C LEU A 212 0.26 -8.66 3.31
N ILE A 213 -1.03 -8.83 3.05
CA ILE A 213 -2.03 -9.35 3.99
C ILE A 213 -2.65 -10.62 3.41
N THR A 214 -3.00 -11.54 4.28
CA THR A 214 -3.58 -12.85 3.93
C THR A 214 -4.98 -12.96 4.52
N VAL A 215 -5.91 -13.43 3.70
CA VAL A 215 -7.31 -13.65 4.10
C VAL A 215 -7.64 -15.12 3.94
N ALA A 216 -8.11 -15.76 5.01
CA ALA A 216 -8.55 -17.15 4.97
C ALA A 216 -9.78 -17.32 4.08
N ASN A 217 -9.78 -18.38 3.27
CA ASN A 217 -10.90 -18.80 2.46
C ASN A 217 -11.58 -20.03 3.13
N PRO A 218 -12.74 -19.86 3.79
CA PRO A 218 -13.49 -20.97 4.39
C PRO A 218 -14.31 -21.78 3.38
N LEU A 219 -14.40 -21.32 2.11
CA LEU A 219 -15.23 -21.93 1.09
C LEU A 219 -14.60 -23.22 0.58
N ARG A 220 -15.41 -24.03 -0.11
CA ARG A 220 -14.90 -25.23 -0.77
C ARG A 220 -14.06 -24.85 -1.99
N PRO A 221 -13.10 -25.69 -2.41
CA PRO A 221 -12.24 -25.36 -3.56
C PRO A 221 -12.98 -25.14 -4.89
N ASP A 222 -14.18 -25.71 -5.05
CA ASP A 222 -15.04 -25.58 -6.22
C ASP A 222 -15.94 -24.34 -6.20
N GLU A 223 -16.02 -23.64 -5.07
CA GLU A 223 -16.88 -22.48 -4.92
C GLU A 223 -16.20 -21.21 -5.49
N PRO A 224 -16.90 -20.44 -6.34
CA PRO A 224 -16.32 -19.22 -6.91
C PRO A 224 -16.13 -18.15 -5.83
N ILE A 225 -15.11 -17.32 -6.04
CA ILE A 225 -14.89 -16.09 -5.26
C ILE A 225 -14.99 -14.91 -6.22
N THR A 226 -15.90 -14.00 -5.93
CA THR A 226 -16.11 -12.81 -6.75
C THR A 226 -15.92 -11.54 -5.93
N PHE A 227 -15.55 -10.50 -6.65
CA PHE A 227 -15.34 -9.16 -6.12
C PHE A 227 -16.35 -8.23 -6.80
N PRO A 228 -16.93 -7.26 -6.06
CA PRO A 228 -17.79 -6.24 -6.66
C PRO A 228 -17.11 -5.55 -7.86
N THR A 229 -17.87 -5.23 -8.90
CA THR A 229 -17.36 -4.77 -10.21
C THR A 229 -16.26 -3.71 -10.07
N GLY A 230 -15.05 -4.03 -10.53
CA GLY A 230 -13.88 -3.16 -10.48
C GLY A 230 -12.58 -3.86 -10.06
N ASP A 231 -12.48 -5.18 -10.18
CA ASP A 231 -11.22 -5.90 -9.97
C ASP A 231 -10.37 -5.89 -11.26
N PRO A 232 -9.39 -4.97 -11.43
CA PRO A 232 -8.56 -4.94 -12.62
C PRO A 232 -7.72 -6.22 -12.78
N ALA A 233 -7.56 -7.04 -11.73
CA ALA A 233 -6.86 -8.30 -11.81
C ALA A 233 -7.58 -9.35 -12.68
N ALA A 234 -8.91 -9.26 -12.84
CA ALA A 234 -9.65 -10.12 -13.78
C ALA A 234 -9.53 -9.66 -15.25
N ALA A 235 -9.10 -8.41 -15.49
CA ALA A 235 -8.91 -7.86 -16.83
C ALA A 235 -7.47 -8.01 -17.35
N ALA A 236 -6.53 -8.51 -16.53
CA ALA A 236 -5.11 -8.52 -16.83
C ALA A 236 -4.65 -9.63 -17.80
N ASP A 237 -5.49 -10.64 -18.08
CA ASP A 237 -5.07 -11.77 -18.91
C ASP A 237 -5.40 -11.61 -20.41
N ASN A 238 -6.11 -10.55 -20.81
CA ASN A 238 -6.36 -10.24 -22.23
C ASN A 238 -6.66 -8.74 -22.48
N ALA A 239 -5.65 -7.88 -22.48
CA ALA A 239 -5.52 -6.69 -23.37
C ALA A 239 -4.38 -5.76 -22.92
N GLY A 240 -3.71 -5.14 -23.90
CA GLY A 240 -2.83 -3.99 -23.70
C GLY A 240 -3.55 -2.77 -23.09
N PRO A 241 -2.83 -1.64 -22.92
CA PRO A 241 -3.10 -0.65 -21.89
C PRO A 241 -4.38 0.12 -22.16
N ALA A 242 -5.42 -0.18 -21.38
CA ALA A 242 -6.63 0.63 -21.30
C ALA A 242 -7.05 0.73 -19.83
N GLY A 243 -6.21 1.41 -19.03
CA GLY A 243 -6.59 1.87 -17.70
C GLY A 243 -7.56 3.04 -17.84
N GLY A 244 -8.86 2.73 -17.82
CA GLY A 244 -9.90 3.72 -17.75
C GLY A 244 -9.74 4.56 -16.49
N VAL A 245 -9.56 5.86 -16.67
CA VAL A 245 -9.55 6.86 -15.60
C VAL A 245 -10.95 6.86 -14.97
N GLY A 246 -11.08 6.25 -13.79
CA GLY A 246 -12.24 6.45 -12.94
C GLY A 246 -12.25 7.90 -12.45
N THR A 247 -13.31 8.65 -12.78
CA THR A 247 -13.52 10.01 -12.31
C THR A 247 -13.54 10.04 -10.77
N ALA A 248 -12.53 10.67 -10.17
CA ALA A 248 -12.39 10.83 -8.74
C ALA A 248 -13.51 11.74 -8.20
N ALA A 249 -14.38 11.21 -7.35
CA ALA A 249 -15.13 12.03 -6.40
C ALA A 249 -14.19 12.42 -5.24
N ALA A 250 -14.27 13.67 -4.80
CA ALA A 250 -13.36 14.23 -3.80
C ALA A 250 -13.36 13.42 -2.48
N GLY A 251 -12.19 12.88 -2.10
CA GLY A 251 -11.96 12.26 -0.80
C GLY A 251 -12.01 10.72 -0.79
N GLY A 252 -10.94 10.08 -1.26
CA GLY A 252 -10.71 8.62 -1.17
C GLY A 252 -10.70 7.93 -2.54
N HIS A 253 -9.79 6.98 -2.73
CA HIS A 253 -9.85 6.07 -3.88
C HIS A 253 -10.90 5.00 -3.59
N ALA A 254 -12.00 5.00 -4.34
CA ALA A 254 -12.98 3.92 -4.35
C ALA A 254 -12.91 3.23 -5.72
N GLU A 255 -12.23 2.10 -5.79
CA GLU A 255 -12.26 1.22 -6.96
C GLU A 255 -13.13 0.03 -6.59
N GLY A 256 -14.39 -0.01 -7.06
CA GLY A 256 -15.27 -1.18 -7.13
C GLY A 256 -15.42 -2.07 -5.90
N TRP A 257 -14.38 -2.83 -5.57
CA TRP A 257 -14.28 -3.81 -4.49
C TRP A 257 -13.45 -3.35 -3.28
N TRP A 258 -12.74 -2.21 -3.35
CA TRP A 258 -11.95 -1.69 -2.24
C TRP A 258 -11.98 -0.17 -2.14
N ARG A 259 -11.70 0.33 -0.94
CA ARG A 259 -11.66 1.76 -0.63
C ARG A 259 -10.65 2.06 0.46
N CYS A 260 -9.92 3.17 0.30
CA CYS A 260 -9.06 3.72 1.35
C CYS A 260 -9.26 5.22 1.50
N SER A 261 -9.24 5.72 2.74
CA SER A 261 -9.32 7.15 3.02
C SER A 261 -8.03 7.91 2.66
N SER A 262 -6.91 7.21 2.47
CA SER A 262 -5.66 7.81 2.01
C SER A 262 -5.51 7.72 0.49
N PRO A 263 -5.26 8.84 -0.22
CA PRO A 263 -5.02 8.83 -1.67
C PRO A 263 -3.65 8.21 -2.04
N HIS A 264 -2.81 7.96 -1.05
CA HIS A 264 -1.45 7.44 -1.24
C HIS A 264 -1.38 5.92 -1.06
N VAL A 265 -2.51 5.26 -0.85
CA VAL A 265 -2.62 3.81 -0.65
C VAL A 265 -3.39 3.19 -1.82
N ARG A 266 -2.89 2.04 -2.28
CA ARG A 266 -3.55 1.18 -3.27
C ARG A 266 -3.65 -0.25 -2.71
N LEU A 267 -4.78 -0.92 -2.92
CA LEU A 267 -4.90 -2.36 -2.67
C LEU A 267 -4.83 -3.12 -3.99
N VAL A 268 -4.02 -4.18 -4.05
CA VAL A 268 -3.87 -5.04 -5.23
C VAL A 268 -4.05 -6.49 -4.83
N ARG A 269 -4.89 -7.24 -5.55
CA ARG A 269 -4.99 -8.69 -5.38
C ARG A 269 -3.74 -9.36 -5.94
N VAL A 270 -3.15 -10.28 -5.19
CA VAL A 270 -1.95 -11.02 -5.60
C VAL A 270 -2.35 -12.48 -5.83
N GLY A 271 -2.45 -12.86 -7.11
CA GLY A 271 -2.86 -14.21 -7.51
C GLY A 271 -4.37 -14.46 -7.42
N GLU A 272 -4.74 -15.73 -7.39
CA GLU A 272 -6.13 -16.20 -7.30
C GLU A 272 -6.45 -16.67 -5.87
N MET A 273 -7.66 -16.36 -5.40
CA MET A 273 -8.15 -16.85 -4.11
C MET A 273 -9.07 -18.07 -4.25
N ALA A 274 -9.81 -18.18 -5.37
CA ALA A 274 -10.68 -19.32 -5.64
C ALA A 274 -9.85 -20.62 -5.71
N GLY A 275 -10.34 -21.69 -5.11
CA GLY A 275 -9.61 -22.96 -5.01
C GLY A 275 -8.47 -22.99 -3.98
N ASN A 276 -8.04 -21.85 -3.44
CA ASN A 276 -6.96 -21.75 -2.47
C ASN A 276 -7.52 -21.57 -1.05
N LEU A 277 -6.77 -22.03 -0.04
CA LEU A 277 -7.14 -21.89 1.38
C LEU A 277 -7.02 -20.43 1.87
N GLU A 278 -6.29 -19.59 1.16
CA GLU A 278 -6.06 -18.19 1.49
C GLU A 278 -5.93 -17.34 0.22
N GLY A 279 -6.35 -16.08 0.31
CA GLY A 279 -6.09 -15.04 -0.68
C GLY A 279 -5.03 -14.05 -0.19
N VAL A 280 -4.18 -13.57 -1.09
CA VAL A 280 -3.12 -12.61 -0.77
C VAL A 280 -3.45 -11.26 -1.39
N PHE A 281 -3.31 -10.19 -0.60
CA PHE A 281 -3.51 -8.81 -1.05
C PHE A 281 -2.30 -7.96 -0.68
N ALA A 282 -1.87 -7.10 -1.60
CA ALA A 282 -0.79 -6.14 -1.39
C ALA A 282 -1.38 -4.77 -1.07
N VAL A 283 -1.09 -4.26 0.12
CA VAL A 283 -1.29 -2.87 0.50
C VAL A 283 -0.04 -2.09 0.08
N ASP A 284 -0.17 -1.36 -1.02
CA ASP A 284 0.87 -0.50 -1.59
C ASP A 284 0.69 0.92 -1.03
N TYR A 285 1.76 1.51 -0.51
CA TYR A 285 1.79 2.87 0.01
C TYR A 285 2.91 3.68 -0.64
N ARG A 286 2.58 4.86 -1.16
CA ARG A 286 3.53 5.82 -1.72
C ARG A 286 3.22 7.25 -1.25
N PRO A 287 3.85 7.72 -0.17
CA PRO A 287 3.65 9.08 0.30
C PRO A 287 4.27 10.12 -0.64
N LEU A 288 3.63 11.28 -0.79
CA LEU A 288 4.17 12.39 -1.58
C LEU A 288 4.81 13.49 -0.73
N VAL A 289 4.39 13.58 0.53
CA VAL A 289 4.84 14.56 1.52
C VAL A 289 5.37 13.81 2.73
N ALA A 290 6.46 14.31 3.33
CA ALA A 290 6.99 13.75 4.56
C ALA A 290 6.03 14.04 5.72
N THR A 291 5.86 13.07 6.63
CA THR A 291 5.06 13.24 7.84
C THR A 291 5.95 13.63 9.00
N ASP A 292 5.37 14.21 10.05
CA ASP A 292 6.06 14.37 11.33
C ASP A 292 6.32 12.99 11.94
N ASP A 293 7.59 12.70 12.28
CA ASP A 293 8.03 11.40 12.82
C ASP A 293 7.30 11.04 14.12
N GLN A 294 6.75 12.02 14.85
CA GLN A 294 6.03 11.78 16.10
C GLN A 294 4.52 11.56 15.91
N LYS A 295 3.99 11.73 14.70
CA LYS A 295 2.56 11.65 14.44
C LYS A 295 2.24 10.93 13.13
N PRO A 296 2.16 9.58 13.16
CA PRO A 296 1.67 8.81 12.04
C PRO A 296 0.26 9.27 11.64
N GLN A 297 0.00 9.29 10.34
CA GLN A 297 -1.34 9.54 9.83
C GLN A 297 -2.16 8.25 9.89
N GLU A 298 -3.38 8.34 10.40
CA GLU A 298 -4.32 7.23 10.38
C GLU A 298 -5.18 7.25 9.10
N ALA A 299 -5.40 6.08 8.52
CA ALA A 299 -6.30 5.89 7.40
C ALA A 299 -7.11 4.60 7.57
N GLU A 300 -8.33 4.57 7.01
CA GLU A 300 -9.16 3.37 6.99
C GLU A 300 -9.04 2.69 5.63
N LEU A 301 -8.82 1.37 5.64
CA LEU A 301 -8.83 0.52 4.45
C LEU A 301 -9.95 -0.51 4.61
N SER A 302 -10.77 -0.66 3.57
CA SER A 302 -11.74 -1.75 3.51
C SER A 302 -11.88 -2.29 2.10
N PHE A 303 -12.18 -3.58 2.02
CA PHE A 303 -12.49 -4.24 0.76
C PHE A 303 -13.54 -5.32 0.96
N ASP A 304 -14.26 -5.62 -0.10
CA ASP A 304 -15.45 -6.44 -0.12
C ASP A 304 -15.21 -7.67 -1.00
N ILE A 305 -15.52 -8.84 -0.45
CA ILE A 305 -15.56 -10.11 -1.17
C ILE A 305 -17.01 -10.60 -1.11
N GLN A 306 -17.64 -10.92 -2.25
CA GLN A 306 -19.09 -11.11 -2.30
C GLN A 306 -19.58 -12.26 -1.39
N GLU A 307 -18.77 -13.33 -1.30
CA GLU A 307 -19.03 -14.53 -0.50
C GLU A 307 -18.56 -14.39 0.96
N LEU A 308 -17.59 -13.51 1.25
CA LEU A 308 -16.96 -13.39 2.57
C LEU A 308 -17.23 -12.05 3.29
N GLY A 309 -17.98 -11.14 2.65
CA GLY A 309 -18.32 -9.81 3.17
C GLY A 309 -17.13 -8.85 3.22
N THR A 310 -17.30 -7.78 4.00
CA THR A 310 -16.32 -6.69 4.14
C THR A 310 -15.17 -7.07 5.07
N TYR A 311 -13.96 -6.62 4.73
CA TYR A 311 -12.79 -6.61 5.60
C TYR A 311 -12.43 -5.16 5.91
N ARG A 312 -12.11 -4.87 7.18
CA ARG A 312 -11.74 -3.52 7.65
C ARG A 312 -10.38 -3.56 8.33
N TYR A 313 -9.52 -2.60 7.99
CA TYR A 313 -8.19 -2.41 8.55
C TYR A 313 -7.99 -0.95 8.89
N THR A 314 -7.23 -0.70 9.96
CA THR A 314 -6.69 0.62 10.25
C THR A 314 -5.25 0.67 9.74
N LEU A 315 -4.86 1.75 9.07
CA LEU A 315 -3.50 1.96 8.59
C LEU A 315 -2.84 3.07 9.41
N GLN A 316 -1.62 2.83 9.89
CA GLN A 316 -0.74 3.86 10.44
C GLN A 316 0.35 4.17 9.44
N LEU A 317 0.25 5.33 8.80
CA LEU A 317 1.05 5.75 7.66
C LEU A 317 2.11 6.77 8.08
N SER A 318 3.37 6.52 7.72
CA SER A 318 4.49 7.44 7.99
C SER A 318 5.43 7.56 6.80
N ALA A 319 5.92 8.77 6.56
CA ALA A 319 6.71 9.14 5.40
C ALA A 319 7.99 9.88 5.79
N LYS A 320 9.13 9.25 5.52
CA LYS A 320 10.46 9.86 5.67
C LYS A 320 10.82 10.73 4.47
N SER A 321 11.76 11.65 4.69
CA SER A 321 12.35 12.44 3.61
C SER A 321 12.87 11.58 2.45
N PRO A 322 12.87 12.09 1.21
CA PRO A 322 13.36 11.35 0.05
C PRO A 322 14.79 10.83 0.26
N PRO A 323 15.12 9.59 -0.16
CA PRO A 323 16.39 8.94 0.19
C PRO A 323 17.61 9.48 -0.58
N SER A 324 17.40 10.17 -1.70
CA SER A 324 18.47 10.69 -2.54
C SER A 324 18.06 11.99 -3.24
N SER A 325 19.01 12.91 -3.41
CA SER A 325 18.86 14.11 -4.26
C SER A 325 19.47 13.86 -5.64
N SER A 326 18.78 14.26 -6.71
CA SER A 326 19.34 14.25 -8.07
C SER A 326 20.40 15.34 -8.25
N SER A 327 21.19 15.25 -9.32
CA SER A 327 22.14 16.30 -9.71
C SER A 327 22.27 16.47 -11.20
N LEU A 328 22.42 17.72 -11.67
CA LEU A 328 22.79 18.08 -13.03
C LEU A 328 24.19 18.70 -13.06
N ARG A 329 24.94 18.39 -14.11
CA ARG A 329 26.26 18.94 -14.38
C ARG A 329 26.25 19.68 -15.70
N PHE A 330 26.80 20.90 -15.68
CA PHE A 330 26.94 21.76 -16.84
C PHE A 330 28.40 22.10 -17.06
N GLU A 331 28.79 22.21 -18.33
CA GLU A 331 30.09 22.64 -18.80
C GLU A 331 29.89 23.61 -19.96
N SER A 332 30.24 24.88 -19.73
CA SER A 332 30.09 25.94 -20.73
C SER A 332 31.31 26.86 -20.72
N ALA A 333 31.59 27.52 -21.84
CA ALA A 333 32.55 28.62 -21.87
C ALA A 333 31.88 29.93 -21.48
N LEU A 334 32.64 30.87 -20.91
CA LEU A 334 32.13 32.20 -20.59
C LEU A 334 31.62 32.90 -21.87
N GLY A 335 30.32 33.19 -21.93
CA GLY A 335 29.65 33.73 -23.12
C GLY A 335 28.83 32.72 -23.92
N ALA A 336 28.90 31.44 -23.57
CA ALA A 336 28.02 30.39 -24.08
C ALA A 336 27.00 29.95 -23.02
N THR A 337 25.95 29.27 -23.47
CA THR A 337 24.92 28.70 -22.62
C THR A 337 24.82 27.19 -22.83
N GLN A 338 24.46 26.45 -21.79
CA GLN A 338 24.07 25.05 -21.90
C GLN A 338 22.72 24.84 -21.21
N SER A 339 21.81 24.12 -21.87
CA SER A 339 20.54 23.68 -21.26
C SER A 339 20.61 22.20 -20.95
N GLU A 340 20.13 21.81 -19.77
CA GLU A 340 19.88 20.42 -19.39
C GLU A 340 18.48 20.33 -18.77
N ALA A 341 17.85 19.16 -18.84
CA ALA A 341 16.53 18.94 -18.26
C ALA A 341 16.60 18.11 -16.98
N PHE A 342 16.11 18.67 -15.87
CA PHE A 342 15.83 17.86 -14.70
C PHE A 342 14.56 17.05 -14.94
N VAL A 343 14.67 15.73 -14.87
CA VAL A 343 13.52 14.81 -14.99
C VAL A 343 13.02 14.48 -13.59
N MET A 344 11.82 14.95 -13.26
CA MET A 344 11.13 14.57 -12.03
C MET A 344 10.03 13.56 -12.33
N LYS A 345 9.95 12.50 -11.53
CA LYS A 345 8.86 11.52 -11.62
C LYS A 345 7.72 11.95 -10.69
N VAL A 346 6.61 12.38 -11.28
CA VAL A 346 5.42 12.88 -10.59
C VAL A 346 4.42 11.74 -10.37
N PHE A 347 3.73 11.75 -9.23
CA PHE A 347 2.75 10.74 -8.85
C PHE A 347 1.43 11.41 -8.43
N ASN A 348 0.64 11.86 -9.39
CA ASN A 348 -0.63 12.58 -9.16
C ASN A 348 -1.82 11.90 -9.83
N ALA A 349 -1.84 10.56 -9.90
CA ALA A 349 -2.93 9.80 -10.52
C ALA A 349 -4.29 10.01 -9.84
N SER A 350 -4.29 10.50 -8.59
CA SER A 350 -5.49 10.86 -7.85
C SER A 350 -6.03 12.26 -8.16
N ALA A 351 -5.26 13.10 -8.86
CA ALA A 351 -5.65 14.47 -9.16
C ALA A 351 -6.56 14.49 -10.40
N ALA A 352 -7.69 15.21 -10.32
CA ALA A 352 -8.56 15.43 -11.48
C ALA A 352 -7.99 16.46 -12.45
N GLU A 353 -7.24 17.44 -11.93
CA GLU A 353 -6.69 18.56 -12.68
C GLU A 353 -5.15 18.54 -12.68
N PRO A 354 -4.51 19.19 -13.67
CA PRO A 354 -3.07 19.37 -13.67
C PRO A 354 -2.56 20.03 -12.39
N VAL A 355 -1.40 19.58 -11.93
CA VAL A 355 -0.77 20.03 -10.69
C VAL A 355 0.37 20.96 -11.00
N ASP A 356 0.39 22.09 -10.31
CA ASP A 356 1.42 23.09 -10.44
C ASP A 356 2.50 22.93 -9.37
N PHE A 357 3.76 23.07 -9.81
CA PHE A 357 4.93 23.14 -8.94
C PHE A 357 5.62 24.48 -9.11
N GLU A 358 5.75 25.21 -8.01
CA GLU A 358 6.54 26.44 -7.97
C GLU A 358 8.02 26.08 -8.03
N CYS A 359 8.77 26.77 -8.88
CA CYS A 359 10.17 26.49 -9.16
C CYS A 359 11.02 27.67 -8.70
N HIS A 360 12.04 27.39 -7.88
CA HIS A 360 12.99 28.40 -7.44
C HIS A 360 14.37 27.79 -7.20
N LEU A 361 15.37 28.66 -7.11
CA LEU A 361 16.73 28.32 -6.70
C LEU A 361 16.90 28.71 -5.23
N GLU A 362 17.54 27.85 -4.42
CA GLU A 362 17.82 28.15 -3.01
C GLU A 362 18.71 29.39 -2.85
N GLY A 363 19.70 29.56 -3.74
CA GLY A 363 20.58 30.73 -3.76
C GLY A 363 19.93 32.04 -4.22
N GLY A 364 18.64 32.01 -4.59
CA GLY A 364 17.95 33.14 -5.22
C GLY A 364 18.05 33.11 -6.75
N GLN A 365 17.18 33.86 -7.43
CA GLN A 365 17.13 33.86 -8.90
C GLN A 365 18.31 34.63 -9.51
N GLY A 366 18.94 34.05 -10.55
CA GLY A 366 19.44 34.84 -11.67
C GLY A 366 20.95 35.09 -11.78
N THR A 367 21.83 34.35 -11.11
CA THR A 367 23.29 34.56 -11.31
C THR A 367 23.88 33.66 -12.40
N HIS A 368 23.68 32.35 -12.33
CA HIS A 368 24.30 31.40 -13.28
C HIS A 368 23.34 30.37 -13.85
N PHE A 369 22.26 30.08 -13.14
CA PHE A 369 21.22 29.16 -13.56
C PHE A 369 19.91 29.92 -13.76
N ARG A 370 19.22 29.63 -14.85
CA ARG A 370 17.85 30.05 -15.10
C ARG A 370 16.95 28.84 -15.10
N VAL A 371 15.83 28.96 -14.42
CA VAL A 371 14.80 27.94 -14.27
C VAL A 371 13.45 28.60 -14.55
N PRO A 372 12.43 27.86 -15.03
CA PRO A 372 11.08 28.39 -15.08
C PRO A 372 10.63 28.79 -13.68
N THR A 373 9.65 29.68 -13.57
CA THR A 373 9.03 30.04 -12.27
C THR A 373 8.04 28.96 -11.80
N LYS A 374 7.51 28.18 -12.74
CA LYS A 374 6.47 27.19 -12.51
C LYS A 374 6.54 26.09 -13.57
N VAL A 375 6.21 24.86 -13.18
CA VAL A 375 5.99 23.74 -14.09
C VAL A 375 4.65 23.07 -13.77
N THR A 376 3.89 22.73 -14.79
CA THR A 376 2.59 22.07 -14.66
C THR A 376 2.74 20.61 -15.07
N ALA A 377 2.32 19.70 -14.19
CA ALA A 377 2.29 18.26 -14.43
C ALA A 377 0.84 17.83 -14.73
N PRO A 378 0.55 17.19 -15.89
CA PRO A 378 -0.77 16.64 -16.14
C PRO A 378 -1.10 15.51 -15.15
N PRO A 379 -2.39 15.16 -14.96
CA PRO A 379 -2.77 13.97 -14.20
C PRO A 379 -2.12 12.70 -14.78
N CYS A 380 -1.50 11.88 -13.93
CA CYS A 380 -0.93 10.61 -14.36
C CYS A 380 -2.03 9.63 -14.77
N SER A 381 -1.84 8.94 -15.89
CA SER A 381 -2.76 7.87 -16.35
C SER A 381 -2.70 6.59 -15.51
N SER A 382 -1.63 6.43 -14.71
CA SER A 382 -1.44 5.27 -13.85
C SER A 382 -0.83 5.67 -12.52
N TRP A 383 -1.01 4.81 -11.53
CA TRP A 383 -0.43 4.99 -10.20
C TRP A 383 1.10 5.00 -10.23
N ASP A 384 1.77 4.46 -11.27
CA ASP A 384 3.24 4.36 -11.34
C ASP A 384 3.95 5.68 -11.69
N GLY A 385 3.19 6.75 -11.90
CA GLY A 385 3.70 8.09 -12.10
C GLY A 385 4.16 8.37 -13.53
N GLN A 386 4.50 9.62 -13.79
CA GLN A 386 4.92 10.12 -15.09
C GLN A 386 6.11 11.07 -14.96
N ASP A 387 7.03 10.99 -15.92
CA ASP A 387 8.17 11.89 -15.98
C ASP A 387 7.76 13.26 -16.52
N VAL A 388 8.13 14.31 -15.79
CA VAL A 388 7.99 15.72 -16.16
C VAL A 388 9.38 16.34 -16.24
N ARG A 389 9.65 17.03 -17.34
CA ARG A 389 10.96 17.65 -17.61
C ARG A 389 10.93 19.13 -17.26
N VAL A 390 11.96 19.59 -16.59
CA VAL A 390 12.16 20.98 -16.18
C VAL A 390 13.47 21.44 -16.78
N GLU A 391 13.42 22.37 -17.73
CA GLU A 391 14.63 22.91 -18.35
C GLU A 391 15.37 23.82 -17.37
N VAL A 392 16.68 23.60 -17.27
CA VAL A 392 17.62 24.42 -16.51
C VAL A 392 18.67 24.93 -17.48
N VAL A 393 18.82 26.25 -17.58
CA VAL A 393 19.79 26.88 -18.47
C VAL A 393 20.95 27.43 -17.64
N PHE A 394 22.15 26.98 -17.93
CA PHE A 394 23.39 27.48 -17.37
C PHE A 394 23.99 28.59 -18.26
N GLU A 395 24.04 29.82 -17.75
CA GLU A 395 24.68 30.99 -18.37
C GLU A 395 25.67 31.60 -17.37
N PRO A 396 26.93 31.12 -17.31
CA PRO A 396 27.89 31.58 -16.32
C PRO A 396 28.34 33.02 -16.55
N GLU A 397 28.66 33.72 -15.46
CA GLU A 397 29.20 35.09 -15.50
C GLU A 397 30.67 35.16 -15.06
N CYS A 398 31.21 34.06 -14.54
CA CYS A 398 32.60 33.95 -14.11
C CYS A 398 33.16 32.58 -14.51
N THR A 399 34.48 32.48 -14.65
CA THR A 399 35.16 31.20 -14.83
C THR A 399 35.29 30.44 -13.52
N GLY A 400 35.33 29.11 -13.58
CA GLY A 400 35.44 28.24 -12.40
C GLY A 400 34.16 27.47 -12.13
N GLU A 401 34.05 26.94 -10.91
CA GLU A 401 32.90 26.13 -10.49
C GLU A 401 31.87 26.97 -9.74
N VAL A 402 30.60 26.77 -10.07
CA VAL A 402 29.45 27.37 -9.40
C VAL A 402 28.39 26.30 -9.16
N GLY A 403 27.56 26.47 -8.13
CA GLY A 403 26.49 25.52 -7.82
C GLY A 403 25.31 26.15 -7.11
N ASP A 404 24.16 25.47 -7.20
CA ASP A 404 22.89 25.86 -6.57
C ASP A 404 21.99 24.62 -6.40
N THR A 405 20.82 24.78 -5.79
CA THR A 405 19.80 23.73 -5.71
C THR A 405 18.50 24.23 -6.35
N LEU A 406 18.04 23.55 -7.39
CA LEU A 406 16.68 23.70 -7.90
C LEU A 406 15.70 23.02 -6.94
N VAL A 407 14.68 23.76 -6.51
CA VAL A 407 13.58 23.29 -5.68
C VAL A 407 12.28 23.47 -6.44
N LEU A 408 11.51 22.39 -6.54
CA LEU A 408 10.13 22.40 -7.04
C LEU A 408 9.21 22.02 -5.90
N SER A 409 8.21 22.84 -5.57
CA SER A 409 7.33 22.61 -4.43
C SER A 409 5.85 22.69 -4.79
N SER A 410 5.09 21.76 -4.23
CA SER A 410 3.63 21.75 -4.21
C SER A 410 3.15 21.31 -2.83
N GLU A 411 2.12 21.95 -2.29
CA GLU A 411 1.60 21.67 -0.95
C GLU A 411 1.14 20.20 -0.80
N GLN A 412 0.42 19.68 -1.79
CA GLN A 412 -0.15 18.33 -1.74
C GLN A 412 0.74 17.25 -2.36
N HIS A 413 1.70 17.62 -3.21
CA HIS A 413 2.53 16.68 -3.97
C HIS A 413 4.01 16.72 -3.56
N GLY A 414 4.31 17.46 -2.49
CA GLY A 414 5.63 17.55 -1.88
C GLY A 414 6.63 18.33 -2.72
N SER A 415 7.91 18.18 -2.36
CA SER A 415 9.01 18.89 -3.00
C SER A 415 10.03 17.98 -3.68
N TYR A 416 10.55 18.45 -4.80
CA TYR A 416 11.64 17.85 -5.56
C TYR A 416 12.85 18.78 -5.47
N ARG A 417 14.03 18.18 -5.33
CA ARG A 417 15.30 18.89 -5.18
C ARG A 417 16.33 18.31 -6.15
N CYS A 418 17.02 19.18 -6.86
CA CYS A 418 18.10 18.82 -7.77
C CYS A 418 19.32 19.73 -7.54
N LYS A 419 20.48 19.13 -7.26
CA LYS A 419 21.74 19.88 -7.15
C LYS A 419 22.25 20.26 -8.53
N LEU A 420 22.57 21.53 -8.74
CA LEU A 420 23.10 22.05 -9.99
C LEU A 420 24.59 22.33 -9.81
N ARG A 421 25.42 21.85 -10.72
CA ARG A 421 26.87 22.08 -10.71
C ARG A 421 27.31 22.54 -12.09
N GLY A 422 27.81 23.77 -12.19
CA GLY A 422 28.28 24.38 -13.42
C GLY A 422 29.79 24.58 -13.39
N LEU A 423 30.47 24.16 -14.45
CA LEU A 423 31.88 24.45 -14.69
C LEU A 423 32.00 25.40 -15.87
N CYS A 424 32.56 26.58 -15.62
CA CYS A 424 32.78 27.60 -16.62
C CYS A 424 34.25 27.67 -17.03
N SER A 425 34.50 27.44 -18.32
CA SER A 425 35.81 27.62 -18.95
C SER A 425 35.97 29.05 -19.52
N PRO A 426 37.21 29.50 -19.80
CA PRO A 426 37.43 30.79 -20.48
C PRO A 426 36.69 30.89 -21.82
N PRO A 427 36.38 32.10 -22.31
CA PRO A 427 35.71 32.30 -23.59
C PRO A 427 36.45 31.60 -24.73
N LEU A 428 35.69 30.91 -25.57
CA LEU A 428 36.26 30.28 -26.76
C LEU A 428 36.63 31.35 -27.79
N PRO A 429 37.86 31.32 -28.35
CA PRO A 429 38.22 32.21 -29.44
C PRO A 429 37.30 32.02 -30.66
N GLN A 430 36.91 33.12 -31.31
CA GLN A 430 36.01 33.11 -32.47
C GLN A 430 36.72 33.58 -33.74
N GLY A 431 36.21 33.21 -34.92
CA GLY A 431 36.77 33.57 -36.22
C GLY A 431 37.49 32.41 -36.92
N PRO A 432 38.31 32.68 -37.96
CA PRO A 432 38.75 34.00 -38.40
C PRO A 432 37.66 34.81 -39.12
N PHE A 433 37.57 36.09 -38.79
CA PHE A 433 36.72 37.06 -39.48
C PHE A 433 37.50 37.70 -40.61
N THR A 434 37.21 37.26 -41.84
CA THR A 434 37.81 37.80 -43.05
C THR A 434 37.30 39.21 -43.39
N ILE A 435 38.21 40.14 -43.72
CA ILE A 435 37.93 41.54 -44.11
C ILE A 435 38.71 41.87 -45.40
N ALA A 436 38.03 42.42 -46.40
CA ALA A 436 38.64 42.88 -47.64
C ALA A 436 39.47 44.16 -47.44
N PRO A 437 40.44 44.48 -48.32
CA PRO A 437 41.27 45.68 -48.20
C PRO A 437 40.42 46.95 -48.18
N GLY A 438 40.65 47.83 -47.21
CA GLY A 438 39.85 49.04 -47.01
C GLY A 438 38.44 48.78 -46.48
N GLY A 439 38.03 47.51 -46.42
CA GLY A 439 36.72 47.06 -45.96
C GLY A 439 36.57 47.09 -44.45
N GLN A 440 35.33 46.90 -44.02
CA GLN A 440 34.94 46.84 -42.62
C GLN A 440 34.12 45.58 -42.36
N ARG A 441 34.15 45.07 -41.12
CA ARG A 441 33.33 43.96 -40.68
C ARG A 441 32.84 44.17 -39.26
N GLU A 442 31.57 43.91 -39.05
CA GLU A 442 30.96 43.88 -37.72
C GLU A 442 31.22 42.53 -37.05
N ILE A 443 31.72 42.59 -35.81
CA ILE A 443 31.97 41.43 -34.96
C ILE A 443 31.02 41.51 -33.75
N PRO A 444 30.11 40.53 -33.57
CA PRO A 444 29.19 40.54 -32.44
C PRO A 444 29.93 40.22 -31.13
N PHE A 445 29.63 40.97 -30.09
CA PHE A 445 30.13 40.77 -28.73
C PHE A 445 28.97 40.85 -27.74
N ARG A 446 28.89 39.92 -26.78
CA ARG A 446 27.84 39.88 -25.76
C ARG A 446 28.40 40.20 -24.38
N ASN A 447 27.78 41.13 -23.67
CA ASN A 447 27.99 41.30 -22.25
C ASN A 447 27.30 40.16 -21.49
N VAL A 448 28.08 39.32 -20.82
CA VAL A 448 27.61 38.15 -20.08
C VAL A 448 27.19 38.48 -18.65
N PHE A 449 27.49 39.67 -18.15
CA PHE A 449 27.26 40.04 -16.76
C PHE A 449 25.83 40.56 -16.54
N ALA A 450 25.32 40.41 -15.33
CA ALA A 450 24.02 40.94 -14.91
C ALA A 450 23.95 42.48 -14.79
N ALA A 451 25.10 43.16 -14.87
CA ALA A 451 25.18 44.63 -14.86
C ALA A 451 25.66 45.17 -16.22
N ALA A 452 25.39 46.46 -16.47
CA ALA A 452 26.03 47.17 -17.57
C ALA A 452 27.53 47.32 -17.29
N MET A 453 28.38 46.95 -18.25
CA MET A 453 29.82 46.86 -18.05
C MET A 453 30.58 47.62 -19.13
N ASP A 454 31.73 48.17 -18.74
CA ASP A 454 32.67 48.80 -19.67
C ASP A 454 33.64 47.76 -20.25
N PHE A 455 33.72 47.75 -21.57
CA PHE A 455 34.62 46.88 -22.34
C PHE A 455 35.60 47.71 -23.16
N THR A 456 36.84 47.24 -23.22
CA THR A 456 37.89 47.82 -24.07
C THR A 456 38.19 46.87 -25.23
N PHE A 457 38.23 47.39 -26.44
CA PHE A 457 38.42 46.68 -27.71
C PHE A 457 39.76 47.08 -28.31
N THR A 458 40.66 46.12 -28.47
CA THR A 458 42.03 46.37 -28.95
C THR A 458 42.40 45.40 -30.07
N CYS A 459 43.05 45.91 -31.12
CA CYS A 459 43.64 45.07 -32.16
C CYS A 459 45.14 44.88 -31.86
N ASP A 460 45.64 43.65 -31.96
CA ASP A 460 47.07 43.35 -31.75
C ASP A 460 47.94 43.66 -32.99
N ASN A 461 47.31 43.93 -34.14
CA ASN A 461 47.97 44.23 -35.40
C ASN A 461 47.48 45.59 -35.93
N PRO A 462 48.39 46.55 -36.21
CA PRO A 462 48.04 47.90 -36.66
C PRO A 462 47.33 47.98 -38.01
N ALA A 463 47.34 46.90 -38.81
CA ALA A 463 46.55 46.82 -40.04
C ALA A 463 45.04 46.73 -39.78
N PHE A 464 44.61 46.47 -38.53
CA PHE A 464 43.21 46.44 -38.11
C PHE A 464 42.93 47.55 -37.09
N ALA A 465 41.82 48.25 -37.26
CA ALA A 465 41.41 49.33 -36.35
C ALA A 465 39.94 49.20 -35.95
N VAL A 466 39.64 49.48 -34.68
CA VAL A 466 38.27 49.57 -34.16
C VAL A 466 37.67 50.92 -34.57
N VAL A 467 36.58 50.91 -35.33
CA VAL A 467 35.93 52.13 -35.83
C VAL A 467 34.85 52.64 -34.88
N SER A 468 34.21 51.73 -34.13
CA SER A 468 33.09 52.00 -33.24
C SER A 468 33.46 52.59 -31.87
N GLY A 469 34.69 53.08 -31.70
CA GLY A 469 35.27 53.46 -30.40
C GLY A 469 35.88 52.26 -29.66
N ASP A 470 37.04 52.49 -29.04
CA ASP A 470 37.87 51.50 -28.35
C ASP A 470 37.36 51.17 -26.93
N ARG A 471 36.54 52.03 -26.33
CA ARG A 471 35.86 51.79 -25.06
C ARG A 471 34.36 51.93 -25.21
N GLN A 472 33.60 50.94 -24.75
CA GLN A 472 32.15 50.96 -24.85
C GLN A 472 31.50 50.39 -23.59
N ASN A 473 30.47 51.08 -23.10
CA ASN A 473 29.54 50.53 -22.12
C ASN A 473 28.51 49.66 -22.84
N VAL A 474 28.34 48.41 -22.39
CA VAL A 474 27.40 47.46 -22.96
C VAL A 474 26.42 47.05 -21.86
N ALA A 475 25.12 47.20 -22.13
CA ALA A 475 24.08 46.89 -21.16
C ALA A 475 24.09 45.41 -20.76
N ALA A 476 23.61 45.12 -19.55
CA ALA A 476 23.56 43.77 -18.98
C ALA A 476 22.93 42.76 -19.94
N LYS A 477 23.55 41.59 -20.12
CA LYS A 477 23.02 40.48 -20.95
C LYS A 477 22.67 40.85 -22.41
N THR A 478 23.20 41.95 -22.94
CA THR A 478 22.95 42.38 -24.33
C THR A 478 24.13 42.11 -25.25
N SER A 479 23.84 42.00 -26.55
CA SER A 479 24.85 41.90 -27.61
C SER A 479 25.02 43.23 -28.33
N LYS A 480 26.25 43.55 -28.72
CA LYS A 480 26.63 44.73 -29.49
C LYS A 480 27.64 44.33 -30.56
N SER A 481 27.49 44.89 -31.75
CA SER A 481 28.45 44.71 -32.84
C SER A 481 29.57 45.74 -32.75
N VAL A 482 30.81 45.29 -32.94
CA VAL A 482 32.02 46.11 -32.99
C VAL A 482 32.53 46.13 -34.42
N THR A 483 32.68 47.32 -34.99
CA THR A 483 33.10 47.45 -36.39
C THR A 483 34.62 47.53 -36.49
N ILE A 484 35.23 46.59 -37.21
CA ILE A 484 36.67 46.52 -37.45
C ILE A 484 36.96 46.86 -38.91
N LYS A 485 37.86 47.82 -39.14
CA LYS A 485 38.37 48.17 -40.48
C LYS A 485 39.72 47.53 -40.72
N PHE A 486 39.92 47.00 -41.92
CA PHE A 486 41.22 46.51 -42.37
C PHE A 486 41.86 47.51 -43.35
N THR A 487 43.04 48.02 -43.01
CA THR A 487 43.85 48.91 -43.85
C THR A 487 45.24 48.29 -44.00
N PRO A 488 45.54 47.60 -45.12
CA PRO A 488 46.85 46.98 -45.30
C PRO A 488 47.93 48.06 -45.32
N THR A 489 48.94 47.94 -44.46
CA THR A 489 50.09 48.83 -44.47
C THR A 489 51.02 48.43 -45.62
N THR A 490 51.03 49.20 -46.71
CA THR A 490 52.02 49.05 -47.79
C THR A 490 53.35 49.62 -47.32
N THR A 491 54.15 48.84 -46.58
CA THR A 491 55.56 49.17 -46.39
C THR A 491 56.31 48.86 -47.68
N GLN A 492 56.52 49.88 -48.51
CA GLN A 492 57.56 49.84 -49.54
C GLN A 492 58.90 49.65 -48.84
N THR A 493 59.49 48.47 -49.01
CA THR A 493 60.90 48.24 -48.71
C THR A 493 61.68 48.71 -49.94
N THR A 494 62.26 49.90 -49.85
CA THR A 494 63.24 50.37 -50.84
C THR A 494 64.55 49.62 -50.60
N GLY A 495 64.93 48.74 -51.53
CA GLY A 495 66.34 48.37 -51.78
C GLY A 495 66.71 46.88 -51.70
N GLY A 496 67.04 46.29 -52.86
CA GLY A 496 68.18 45.36 -52.96
C GLY A 496 67.96 43.94 -53.52
N SER A 497 68.03 43.82 -54.85
CA SER A 497 68.63 42.72 -55.64
C SER A 497 68.10 41.26 -55.60
N SER A 498 67.54 40.87 -56.75
CA SER A 498 67.70 39.61 -57.53
C SER A 498 67.52 38.22 -56.88
N SER A 499 66.45 37.51 -57.25
CA SER A 499 66.50 36.43 -58.26
C SER A 499 65.11 35.76 -58.46
N THR A 500 64.66 35.75 -59.71
CA THR A 500 63.54 35.03 -60.38
C THR A 500 63.57 33.50 -60.14
N THR A 501 62.48 32.69 -60.16
CA THR A 501 61.13 32.78 -60.77
C THR A 501 60.19 31.66 -60.24
N THR A 502 58.88 32.01 -60.17
CA THR A 502 57.65 31.20 -60.39
C THR A 502 57.25 30.05 -59.45
N THR A 503 56.18 30.20 -58.66
CA THR A 503 54.76 29.87 -59.01
C THR A 503 53.84 30.14 -57.80
N ALA A 504 52.63 30.66 -58.07
CA ALA A 504 51.51 31.01 -57.18
C ALA A 504 51.49 32.48 -56.68
N GLU A 505 50.74 33.33 -57.40
CA GLU A 505 50.19 34.60 -56.92
C GLU A 505 49.28 34.36 -55.70
N ALA A 506 49.88 34.28 -54.52
CA ALA A 506 49.13 34.20 -53.27
C ALA A 506 48.81 35.62 -52.79
N SER A 507 47.52 35.94 -52.69
CA SER A 507 47.01 37.08 -51.92
C SER A 507 47.76 37.20 -50.58
N ARG A 508 48.32 38.37 -50.26
CA ARG A 508 49.07 38.56 -49.01
C ARG A 508 48.09 38.54 -47.84
N SER A 509 48.03 37.42 -47.12
CA SER A 509 47.20 37.24 -45.93
C SER A 509 47.82 37.96 -44.73
N ILE A 510 47.06 38.85 -44.10
CA ILE A 510 47.46 39.53 -42.86
C ILE A 510 46.54 39.05 -41.74
N ALA A 511 47.10 38.49 -40.67
CA ALA A 511 46.33 38.03 -39.51
C ALA A 511 46.44 39.01 -38.35
N GLY A 512 45.38 39.11 -37.54
CA GLY A 512 45.36 39.86 -36.30
C GLY A 512 44.34 39.27 -35.32
N LYS A 513 44.23 39.86 -34.14
CA LYS A 513 43.25 39.52 -33.12
C LYS A 513 42.61 40.80 -32.62
N LEU A 514 41.29 40.78 -32.53
CA LEU A 514 40.54 41.69 -31.66
C LEU A 514 40.47 41.06 -30.27
N ILE A 515 40.98 41.78 -29.27
CA ILE A 515 40.98 41.39 -27.86
C ILE A 515 40.00 42.31 -27.14
N VAL A 516 39.01 41.70 -26.48
CA VAL A 516 38.00 42.40 -25.68
C VAL A 516 38.25 42.11 -24.21
N GLN A 517 38.39 43.18 -23.41
CA GLN A 517 38.66 43.09 -21.97
C GLN A 517 37.62 43.86 -21.17
N CYS A 518 37.17 43.29 -20.05
CA CYS A 518 36.35 43.97 -19.07
C CYS A 518 37.21 44.36 -17.86
N ALA A 519 37.37 45.65 -17.61
CA ALA A 519 38.16 46.14 -16.47
C ALA A 519 37.38 46.08 -15.14
N GLY A 520 36.04 45.99 -15.20
CA GLY A 520 35.17 46.05 -14.03
C GLY A 520 35.11 44.76 -13.19
N VAL A 521 35.51 43.61 -13.75
CA VAL A 521 35.52 42.32 -13.04
C VAL A 521 36.92 41.72 -13.08
N LYS A 522 37.60 41.75 -11.93
CA LYS A 522 38.96 41.25 -11.77
C LYS A 522 39.03 39.75 -12.10
N GLY A 523 40.03 39.36 -12.88
CA GLY A 523 40.26 37.95 -13.24
C GLY A 523 39.45 37.45 -14.43
N THR A 524 38.66 38.31 -15.09
CA THR A 524 37.94 37.94 -16.32
C THR A 524 38.95 37.72 -17.46
N PRO A 525 39.01 36.53 -18.07
CA PRO A 525 39.83 36.29 -19.25
C PRO A 525 39.33 37.11 -20.46
N PRO A 526 40.22 37.53 -21.38
CA PRO A 526 39.82 38.28 -22.56
C PRO A 526 39.01 37.42 -23.53
N TRP A 527 38.05 38.03 -24.23
CA TRP A 527 37.48 37.42 -25.44
C TRP A 527 38.41 37.70 -26.63
N VAL A 528 38.67 36.69 -27.44
CA VAL A 528 39.59 36.77 -28.57
C VAL A 528 38.85 36.46 -29.87
N PHE A 529 38.92 37.38 -30.83
CA PHE A 529 38.35 37.20 -32.17
C PHE A 529 39.49 37.28 -33.19
N TYR A 530 39.75 36.19 -33.91
CA TYR A 530 40.77 36.14 -34.96
C TYR A 530 40.29 36.94 -36.18
N LEU A 531 41.16 37.79 -36.72
CA LEU A 531 40.92 38.64 -37.88
C LEU A 531 41.81 38.18 -39.03
N HIS A 532 41.27 38.21 -40.25
CA HIS A 532 42.02 37.84 -41.45
C HIS A 532 41.79 38.88 -42.56
N GLY A 533 42.83 39.59 -42.95
CA GLY A 533 42.84 40.53 -44.05
C GLY A 533 43.37 39.87 -45.30
N ILE A 534 42.61 39.93 -46.40
CA ILE A 534 43.08 39.45 -47.71
C ILE A 534 43.55 40.67 -48.50
N SER A 535 44.85 40.81 -48.76
CA SER A 535 45.36 41.82 -49.69
C SER A 535 45.41 41.25 -51.11
N PRO A 536 44.94 41.96 -52.14
CA PRO A 536 45.19 41.58 -53.52
C PRO A 536 46.70 41.53 -53.79
N PRO A 537 47.14 40.74 -54.78
CA PRO A 537 48.53 40.73 -55.20
C PRO A 537 48.94 42.16 -55.63
N PRO A 538 50.21 42.54 -55.41
CA PRO A 538 50.72 43.81 -55.91
C PRO A 538 50.57 43.84 -57.44
N ALA A 539 49.99 44.92 -57.96
CA ALA A 539 49.80 45.16 -59.39
C ALA A 539 51.11 45.56 -60.09
#